data_AF-A0A946V946-F1
#
_entry.id   AF-A0A946V946-F1
#
_cell.length_a   1.000
_cell.length_b   1.000
_cell.length_c   1.000
_cell.angle_alpha   90.00
_cell.angle_beta   90.00
_cell.angle_gamma   90.00
#
_symmetry.space_group_name_H-M   'P 1'
#
loop_
_entity.id
_entity.type
_entity.pdbx_description
1 polymer ?
#
loop_
_entity_poly.entity_id
_entity_poly.type
_entity_poly.pdbx_seq_one_letter_code
_entity_poly.pdbx_strand_id
1 'polypeptide(L)'
;MSEQLLYSLAGIGLFAIGLRATLLHHMLLPRLLALNVCGAGVFLIFIAIAYAGVENMADPVPQALVLTGIVVAVSATAMALALGRRLEALKDE
;
A
#
# COMPACT_ATOMS: atom_id res chain seq x y z
N MET A 1 0.20 -18.91 -14.65
CA MET A 1 0.11 -17.77 -15.59
C MET A 1 -1.15 -16.93 -15.42
N SER A 2 -2.37 -17.47 -15.58
CA SER A 2 -3.61 -16.69 -15.48
C SER A 2 -3.78 -15.98 -14.12
N GLU A 3 -3.53 -16.71 -13.02
CA GLU A 3 -3.64 -16.17 -11.66
C GLU A 3 -2.68 -15.01 -11.41
N GLN A 4 -1.41 -15.17 -11.81
CA GLN A 4 -0.38 -14.13 -11.68
C GLN A 4 -0.78 -12.86 -12.44
N LEU A 5 -1.25 -13.01 -13.68
CA LEU A 5 -1.72 -11.87 -14.49
C LEU A 5 -2.94 -11.19 -13.86
N LEU A 6 -3.92 -11.97 -13.39
CA LEU A 6 -5.13 -11.45 -12.75
C LEU A 6 -4.79 -10.63 -11.51
N TYR A 7 -3.98 -11.17 -10.61
CA TYR A 7 -3.60 -10.46 -9.38
C TYR A 7 -2.66 -9.28 -9.66
N SER A 8 -1.79 -9.38 -10.67
CA SER A 8 -0.93 -8.26 -11.07
C SER A 8 -1.76 -7.10 -11.66
N LEU A 9 -2.73 -7.40 -12.53
CA LEU A 9 -3.63 -6.39 -13.08
C LEU A 9 -4.53 -5.77 -12.01
N ALA A 10 -5.03 -6.58 -11.08
CA ALA A 10 -5.77 -6.08 -9.93
C ALA A 10 -4.90 -5.15 -9.06
N GLY A 11 -3.64 -5.51 -8.83
CA GLY A 11 -2.68 -4.69 -8.10
C GLY A 11 -2.38 -3.36 -8.80
N ILE A 12 -2.21 -3.37 -10.12
CA ILE A 12 -2.06 -2.15 -10.94
C ILE A 12 -3.31 -1.28 -10.83
N GLY A 13 -4.51 -1.89 -10.89
CA GLY A 13 -5.77 -1.18 -10.71
C GLY A 13 -5.90 -0.51 -9.35
N LEU A 14 -5.59 -1.24 -8.27
CA LEU A 14 -5.57 -0.69 -6.90
C LEU A 14 -4.55 0.44 -6.76
N PHE A 15 -3.35 0.27 -7.32
CA PHE A 15 -2.32 1.31 -7.32
C PHE A 15 -2.81 2.58 -8.02
N ALA A 16 -3.39 2.46 -9.22
CA ALA A 16 -3.90 3.60 -9.98
C ALA A 16 -5.06 4.32 -9.25
N ILE A 17 -6.00 3.56 -8.66
CA ILE A 17 -7.10 4.12 -7.87
C ILE A 17 -6.57 4.84 -6.63
N GLY A 18 -5.68 4.20 -5.88
CA GLY A 18 -5.05 4.76 -4.69
C GLY A 18 -4.28 6.04 -5.00
N LEU A 19 -3.41 5.99 -6.01
CA LEU A 19 -2.61 7.14 -6.45
C LEU A 19 -3.51 8.32 -6.87
N ARG A 20 -4.55 8.06 -7.68
CA ARG A 20 -5.52 9.10 -8.06
C ARG A 20 -6.19 9.71 -6.83
N ALA A 21 -6.67 8.90 -5.90
CA ALA A 21 -7.32 9.40 -4.68
C ALA A 21 -6.36 10.17 -3.77
N THR A 22 -5.10 9.73 -3.63
CA THR A 22 -4.06 10.42 -2.85
C THR A 22 -3.73 11.80 -3.40
N LEU A 23 -3.79 11.97 -4.73
CA LEU A 23 -3.53 13.26 -5.37
C LEU A 23 -4.74 14.20 -5.32
N LEU A 24 -5.96 13.68 -5.27
CA LEU A 24 -7.20 14.48 -5.33
C LEU A 24 -7.77 14.86 -3.95
N HIS A 25 -7.49 14.09 -2.89
CA HIS A 25 -8.02 14.40 -1.55
C HIS A 25 -7.24 15.50 -0.84
N HIS A 26 -7.95 16.54 -0.38
CA HIS A 26 -7.38 17.64 0.41
C HIS A 26 -7.23 17.34 1.91
N MET A 27 -8.10 16.47 2.45
CA MET A 27 -8.08 16.11 3.87
C MET A 27 -7.01 15.03 4.14
N LEU A 28 -6.34 15.12 5.29
CA LEU A 28 -5.20 14.28 5.62
C LEU A 28 -5.58 12.80 5.76
N LEU A 29 -6.68 12.49 6.45
CA LEU A 29 -7.10 11.11 6.71
C LEU A 29 -7.51 10.35 5.42
N PRO A 30 -8.42 10.86 4.55
CA PRO A 30 -8.74 10.20 3.27
C PRO A 30 -7.52 10.04 2.36
N ARG A 31 -6.62 11.03 2.38
CA ARG A 31 -5.38 10.99 1.59
C ARG A 31 -4.43 9.89 2.05
N LEU A 32 -4.30 9.67 3.37
CA LEU A 32 -3.52 8.58 3.94
C LEU A 32 -4.14 7.20 3.69
N LEU A 33 -5.47 7.09 3.76
CA LEU A 33 -6.18 5.85 3.39
C LEU A 33 -5.93 5.51 1.92
N ALA A 34 -6.05 6.48 1.02
CA ALA A 34 -5.74 6.31 -0.40
C ALA A 34 -4.28 5.90 -0.64
N LEU A 35 -3.34 6.44 0.13
CA LEU A 35 -1.93 6.06 0.04
C LEU A 35 -1.71 4.60 0.47
N ASN A 36 -2.44 4.12 1.48
CA ASN A 36 -2.40 2.71 1.88
C ASN A 36 -3.01 1.79 0.80
N VAL A 37 -4.08 2.21 0.11
CA VAL A 37 -4.62 1.47 -1.05
C VAL A 37 -3.59 1.37 -2.17
N CYS A 38 -2.86 2.46 -2.42
CA CYS A 38 -1.74 2.48 -3.37
C CYS A 38 -0.67 1.44 -2.99
N GLY A 39 -0.24 1.43 -1.72
CA GLY A 39 0.70 0.44 -1.19
C GLY A 39 0.20 -1.00 -1.27
N ALA A 40 -1.09 -1.24 -0.97
CA ALA A 40 -1.70 -2.57 -1.08
C ALA A 40 -1.69 -3.10 -2.53
N GLY A 41 -1.87 -2.21 -3.52
CA GLY A 41 -1.71 -2.57 -4.93
C GLY A 41 -0.30 -3.06 -5.26
N VAL A 42 0.72 -2.36 -4.77
CA VAL A 42 2.13 -2.78 -4.91
C VAL A 42 2.38 -4.12 -4.23
N PHE A 43 1.92 -4.30 -2.99
CA PHE A 43 2.08 -5.56 -2.27
C PHE A 43 1.44 -6.75 -3.00
N LEU A 44 0.26 -6.54 -3.59
CA LEU A 44 -0.42 -7.57 -4.37
C LEU A 44 0.39 -7.98 -5.61
N ILE A 45 1.04 -7.02 -6.29
CA ILE A 45 1.94 -7.31 -7.42
C ILE A 45 3.14 -8.15 -6.96
N PHE A 46 3.78 -7.82 -5.83
CA PHE A 46 4.90 -8.61 -5.29
C PHE A 46 4.48 -10.05 -4.95
N ILE A 47 3.31 -10.25 -4.32
CA ILE A 47 2.79 -11.58 -4.01
C ILE A 47 2.46 -12.36 -5.30
N ALA A 48 1.88 -11.70 -6.30
CA ALA A 48 1.59 -12.32 -7.59
C ALA A 48 2.88 -12.78 -8.31
N ILE A 49 3.96 -12.02 -8.19
CA ILE A 49 5.28 -12.39 -8.75
C ILE A 49 5.90 -13.55 -7.97
N ALA A 50 5.80 -13.58 -6.64
CA ALA A 50 6.31 -14.68 -5.81
C ALA A 50 5.60 -16.02 -6.04
N TYR A 51 4.39 -16.01 -6.60
CA TYR A 51 3.62 -17.21 -6.81
C TYR A 51 4.24 -18.10 -7.89
N ALA A 52 4.58 -19.33 -7.53
CA ALA A 52 5.21 -20.33 -8.41
C ALA A 52 4.27 -21.48 -8.82
N GLY A 53 2.96 -21.41 -8.52
CA GLY A 53 1.99 -22.49 -8.70
C GLY A 53 1.66 -23.23 -7.40
N VAL A 54 0.57 -24.01 -7.40
CA VAL A 54 0.06 -24.71 -6.20
C VAL A 54 1.02 -25.75 -5.64
N GLU A 55 1.76 -26.44 -6.50
CA GLU A 55 2.68 -27.51 -6.08
C GLU A 55 4.09 -27.02 -5.73
N ASN A 56 4.39 -25.74 -6.00
CA ASN A 56 5.70 -25.17 -5.79
C ASN A 56 5.70 -24.21 -4.60
N MET A 57 6.80 -24.21 -3.85
CA MET A 57 7.00 -23.19 -2.83
C MET A 57 7.12 -21.81 -3.50
N ALA A 58 6.36 -20.84 -2.99
CA ALA A 58 6.47 -19.46 -3.42
C ALA A 58 7.85 -18.87 -3.07
N ASP A 59 8.31 -17.89 -3.85
CA ASP A 59 9.57 -17.20 -3.59
C ASP A 59 9.48 -16.45 -2.24
N PRO A 60 10.37 -16.76 -1.28
CA PRO A 60 10.35 -16.13 0.04
C PRO A 60 10.75 -14.64 0.00
N VAL A 61 11.46 -14.18 -1.03
CA VAL A 61 12.01 -12.82 -1.06
C VAL A 61 10.91 -11.75 -1.22
N PRO A 62 10.01 -11.80 -2.23
CA PRO A 62 8.89 -10.86 -2.33
C PRO A 62 7.95 -10.94 -1.12
N GLN A 63 7.78 -12.13 -0.53
CA GLN A 63 6.95 -12.29 0.67
C GLN A 63 7.51 -11.53 1.87
N ALA A 64 8.81 -11.67 2.13
CA ALA A 64 9.48 -10.95 3.21
C ALA A 64 9.46 -9.42 2.99
N LEU A 65 9.62 -8.98 1.74
CA LEU A 65 9.51 -7.56 1.36
C LEU A 65 8.10 -7.00 1.62
N VAL A 66 7.06 -7.78 1.34
CA VAL A 66 5.67 -7.36 1.62
C VAL A 66 5.41 -7.28 3.11
N LEU A 67 5.81 -8.28 3.89
CA LEU A 67 5.62 -8.27 5.35
C LEU A 67 6.32 -7.08 6.02
N THR A 68 7.55 -6.79 5.62
CA THR A 68 8.28 -5.61 6.11
C THR A 68 7.65 -4.31 5.60
N GLY A 69 7.25 -4.26 4.33
CA GLY A 69 6.55 -3.12 3.74
C GLY A 69 5.25 -2.75 4.46
N ILE A 70 4.47 -3.74 4.89
CA ILE A 70 3.23 -3.53 5.67
C ILE A 70 3.53 -2.80 6.99
N VAL A 71 4.54 -3.26 7.74
CA VAL A 71 4.92 -2.63 9.02
C VAL A 71 5.40 -1.18 8.80
N VAL A 72 6.18 -0.95 7.73
CA VAL A 72 6.63 0.40 7.36
C VAL A 72 5.46 1.30 6.98
N ALA A 73 4.49 0.82 6.21
CA ALA A 73 3.32 1.58 5.79
C ALA A 73 2.42 1.99 6.98
N VAL A 74 2.20 1.08 7.93
CA VAL A 74 1.48 1.37 9.18
C VAL A 74 2.22 2.43 10.00
N SER A 75 3.54 2.29 10.13
CA SER A 75 4.39 3.25 10.87
C SER A 75 4.38 4.63 10.23
N ALA A 76 4.48 4.71 8.90
CA ALA A 76 4.39 5.96 8.15
C ALA A 76 3.03 6.63 8.32
N THR A 77 1.94 5.86 8.32
CA THR A 77 0.58 6.37 8.57
C THR A 77 0.44 6.93 9.98
N ALA A 78 0.93 6.20 10.99
CA ALA A 78 0.95 6.66 12.38
C ALA A 78 1.76 7.96 12.54
N MET A 79 2.94 8.02 11.92
CA MET A 79 3.80 9.20 11.93
C MET A 79 3.12 10.40 11.26
N ALA A 80 2.51 10.20 10.09
CA ALA A 80 1.81 11.27 9.37
C ALA A 80 0.61 11.82 10.16
N LEU A 81 -0.16 10.95 10.83
CA LEU A 81 -1.25 11.36 11.71
C LEU A 81 -0.75 12.11 12.93
N ALA A 82 0.31 11.63 13.58
CA ALA A 82 0.91 12.30 14.74
C ALA A 82 1.42 13.70 14.39
N LEU A 83 2.09 13.83 13.24
CA LEU A 83 2.57 15.11 12.74
C LEU A 83 1.42 16.05 12.34
N GLY A 84 0.41 15.51 11.65
CA GLY A 84 -0.78 16.26 11.26
C GLY A 84 -1.51 16.86 12.46
N ARG A 85 -1.77 16.05 13.49
CA ARG A 85 -2.38 16.52 14.75
C ARG A 85 -1.57 17.59 15.45
N ARG A 86 -0.24 17.46 15.44
CA ARG A 86 0.65 18.46 16.05
C ARG A 86 0.63 19.79 15.28
N LEU A 87 0.53 19.73 13.95
CA LEU A 87 0.46 20.92 13.12
C LEU A 87 -0.89 21.65 13.27
N GLU A 88 -1.98 20.91 13.44
CA GLU A 88 -3.30 21.50 13.75
C GLU A 88 -3.27 22.19 15.11
N ALA A 89 -2.75 21.56 16.16
CA ALA A 89 -2.64 22.17 17.48
C ALA A 89 -1.84 23.49 17.49
N LEU A 90 -0.78 23.61 16.68
CA LEU A 90 0.01 24.84 16.54
C LEU A 90 -0.68 25.94 15.74
N LYS A 91 -1.73 25.62 14.96
CA LYS A 91 -2.51 26.61 14.21
C LYS A 91 -3.64 27.22 15.04
N ASP A 92 -4.04 26.52 16.11
CA ASP A 92 -5.11 26.93 17.01
C ASP A 92 -4.60 27.84 18.16
N GLU A 93 -3.29 28.05 18.27
CA GLU A 93 -2.61 29.05 19.14
C GLU A 93 -2.35 30.37 18.40
#